data_AF-A0A2Z6RFM9-F1
#
_entry.id   AF-A0A2Z6RFM9-F1
#
_cell.length_a   1.000
_cell.length_b   1.000
_cell.length_c   1.000
_cell.angle_alpha   90.00
_cell.angle_beta   90.00
_cell.angle_gamma   90.00
#
_symmetry.space_group_name_H-M   'P 1'
#
loop_
_entity.id
_entity.type
_entity.pdbx_description
1 polymer ?
#
loop_
_entity_poly.entity_id
_entity_poly.type
_entity_poly.pdbx_seq_one_letter_code
_entity_poly.pdbx_strand_id
1 'polypeptide(L)'
;MPFLTLTAIFLFIGPVLFIGIATMWSNLKQKISDELSARVIKILIDLGILNNIPGKRSLHDQISTELNDKFDTCISDINSIFTEKLDRINNDLNNKLTAEAEKNKARDDDFTKKIFSMISTVTERLDRIEKACRNDFGNISSEFTSIKASIEILQMIWSNIIRFSLNSASASTSSSSSSGGSNLSGIPDIALDIRIRFKQHFNQLMKARNYTIEEMCYSVVVDIRSLGGNIKISTVKNFYGGVGRSTVPTVNQINAWVNSFNNNNAE
;
A
#
# COMPACT_ATOMS: atom_id res chain seq x y z
N MET A 1 -15.04 -9.29 -2.25
CA MET A 1 -15.10 -9.75 -0.83
C MET A 1 -16.36 -10.54 -0.43
N PRO A 2 -17.53 -10.53 -1.12
CA PRO A 2 -18.73 -11.22 -0.59
C PRO A 2 -18.67 -12.75 -0.66
N PHE A 3 -17.89 -13.32 -1.60
CA PHE A 3 -17.78 -14.77 -1.78
C PHE A 3 -17.19 -15.47 -0.55
N LEU A 4 -16.11 -14.92 0.04
CA LEU A 4 -15.46 -15.50 1.23
C LEU A 4 -16.36 -15.50 2.46
N THR A 5 -17.17 -14.46 2.65
CA THR A 5 -18.13 -14.39 3.75
C THR A 5 -19.27 -15.40 3.60
N LEU A 6 -19.77 -15.63 2.39
CA LEU A 6 -20.81 -16.63 2.14
C LEU A 6 -20.27 -18.06 2.30
N THR A 7 -19.06 -18.32 1.81
CA THR A 7 -18.38 -19.61 1.98
C THR A 7 -18.12 -19.91 3.46
N ALA A 8 -17.70 -18.92 4.25
CA ALA A 8 -17.49 -19.09 5.69
C ALA A 8 -18.81 -19.40 6.43
N ILE A 9 -19.89 -18.67 6.13
CA ILE A 9 -21.22 -18.93 6.73
C ILE A 9 -21.66 -20.37 6.44
N PHE A 10 -21.53 -20.84 5.21
CA PHE A 10 -21.89 -22.23 4.85
C PHE A 10 -21.04 -23.28 5.56
N LEU A 11 -19.72 -23.06 5.66
CA LEU A 11 -18.80 -23.98 6.32
C LEU A 11 -19.06 -24.14 7.82
N PHE A 12 -19.52 -23.08 8.49
CA PHE A 12 -19.73 -23.10 9.94
C PHE A 12 -21.17 -23.44 10.35
N ILE A 13 -22.18 -22.97 9.63
CA ILE A 13 -23.59 -23.15 10.02
C ILE A 13 -24.17 -24.47 9.49
N GLY A 14 -23.72 -24.93 8.32
CA GLY A 14 -24.17 -26.20 7.73
C GLY A 14 -23.97 -27.40 8.66
N PRO A 15 -22.74 -27.68 9.13
CA PRO A 15 -22.48 -28.83 10.00
C PRO A 15 -23.28 -28.81 11.30
N VAL A 16 -23.44 -27.63 11.92
CA VAL A 16 -24.17 -27.46 13.19
C VAL A 16 -25.65 -27.80 13.00
N LEU A 17 -26.28 -27.32 11.92
CA LEU A 17 -27.67 -27.63 11.60
C LEU A 17 -27.86 -29.13 11.32
N PHE A 18 -26.94 -29.75 10.57
CA PHE A 18 -27.00 -31.19 10.28
C PHE A 18 -26.89 -32.04 11.55
N ILE A 19 -25.99 -31.71 12.47
CA ILE A 19 -25.84 -32.40 13.77
C ILE A 19 -27.13 -32.28 14.60
N GLY A 20 -27.75 -31.10 14.62
CA GLY A 20 -29.03 -30.88 15.30
C GLY A 20 -30.15 -31.76 14.72
N ILE A 21 -30.27 -31.84 13.40
CA ILE A 21 -31.29 -32.66 12.74
C ILE A 21 -31.04 -34.16 12.99
N ALA A 22 -29.79 -34.62 12.89
CA ALA A 22 -29.42 -36.01 13.13
C ALA A 22 -29.72 -36.45 14.57
N THR A 23 -29.41 -35.60 15.55
CA THR A 23 -29.69 -35.88 16.98
C THR A 23 -31.19 -35.91 17.27
N MET A 24 -31.97 -34.97 16.72
CA MET A 24 -33.44 -34.99 16.85
C MET A 24 -34.05 -36.24 16.20
N TRP A 25 -33.58 -36.65 15.03
CA TRP A 25 -34.04 -37.87 14.36
C TRP A 25 -33.74 -39.15 15.17
N SER A 26 -32.53 -39.26 15.70
CA SER A 26 -32.14 -40.39 16.56
C SER A 26 -33.03 -40.48 17.81
N ASN A 27 -33.34 -39.34 18.43
CA ASN A 27 -34.21 -39.29 19.60
C ASN A 27 -35.65 -39.72 19.25
N LEU A 28 -36.19 -39.22 18.13
CA LEU A 28 -37.52 -39.60 17.66
C LEU A 28 -37.62 -41.09 17.37
N LYS A 29 -36.62 -41.67 16.69
CA LYS A 29 -36.55 -43.09 16.39
C LYS A 29 -36.55 -43.94 17.67
N GLN A 30 -35.74 -43.53 18.66
CA GLN A 30 -35.69 -44.20 19.96
C GLN A 30 -37.06 -44.16 20.66
N LYS A 31 -37.69 -42.99 20.72
CA LYS A 31 -38.98 -42.80 21.40
C LYS A 31 -40.10 -43.64 20.78
N ILE A 32 -40.16 -43.73 19.45
CA ILE A 32 -41.13 -44.57 18.75
C ILE A 32 -40.87 -46.06 19.05
N SER A 33 -39.61 -46.48 19.03
CA SER A 33 -39.21 -47.85 19.33
C SER A 33 -39.58 -48.26 20.76
N ASP A 34 -39.29 -47.41 21.75
CA ASP A 34 -39.57 -47.67 23.17
C ASP A 34 -41.08 -47.78 23.43
N GLU A 35 -41.88 -46.86 22.87
CA GLU A 35 -43.33 -46.88 23.07
C GLU A 35 -43.99 -48.09 22.38
N LEU A 36 -43.50 -48.48 21.20
CA LEU A 36 -44.01 -49.66 20.52
C LEU A 36 -43.63 -50.94 21.27
N SER A 37 -42.38 -51.07 21.71
CA SER A 37 -41.92 -52.21 22.52
C SER A 37 -42.78 -52.39 23.76
N ALA A 38 -43.09 -51.30 24.47
CA ALA A 38 -43.99 -51.32 25.62
C ALA A 38 -45.40 -51.83 25.27
N ARG A 39 -45.96 -51.41 24.12
CA ARG A 39 -47.28 -51.88 23.65
C ARG A 39 -47.26 -53.35 23.28
N VAL A 40 -46.21 -53.84 22.62
CA VAL A 40 -46.04 -55.25 22.26
C VAL A 40 -45.94 -56.12 23.51
N ILE A 41 -45.09 -55.75 24.47
CA ILE A 41 -44.96 -56.47 25.76
C ILE A 41 -46.31 -56.52 26.47
N LYS A 42 -47.06 -55.42 26.50
CA LYS A 42 -48.39 -55.38 27.10
C LYS A 42 -49.35 -56.36 26.42
N ILE A 43 -49.42 -56.35 25.08
CA ILE A 43 -50.24 -57.29 24.30
C ILE A 43 -49.82 -58.73 24.59
N LEU A 44 -48.52 -59.00 24.64
CA LEU A 44 -47.97 -60.33 24.93
C LEU A 44 -48.36 -60.83 26.33
N ILE A 45 -48.31 -59.95 27.33
CA ILE A 45 -48.73 -60.24 28.71
C ILE A 45 -50.25 -60.49 28.75
N ASP A 46 -51.05 -59.63 28.11
CA ASP A 46 -52.50 -59.77 28.02
C ASP A 46 -52.90 -61.10 27.33
N LEU A 47 -52.15 -61.52 26.31
CA LEU A 47 -52.29 -62.81 25.61
C LEU A 47 -51.70 -64.00 26.41
N GLY A 48 -50.71 -63.72 27.25
CA GLY A 48 -50.09 -64.63 28.21
C GLY A 48 -51.01 -64.98 29.38
N ILE A 49 -51.97 -64.13 29.73
CA ILE A 49 -52.98 -64.46 30.76
C ILE A 49 -53.90 -65.64 30.31
N LEU A 50 -53.90 -66.01 29.01
CA LEU A 50 -54.50 -67.25 28.47
C LEU A 50 -53.56 -68.50 28.57
N ASN A 51 -52.60 -68.55 29.49
CA ASN A 51 -51.50 -69.56 29.54
C ASN A 51 -51.84 -70.98 30.03
N ASN A 52 -53.11 -71.38 30.18
CA ASN A 52 -53.47 -72.70 30.71
C ASN A 52 -53.64 -73.83 29.65
N ILE A 53 -53.08 -73.73 28.44
CA ILE A 53 -53.30 -74.75 27.38
C ILE A 53 -51.96 -75.24 26.76
N PRO A 54 -51.73 -76.56 26.60
CA PRO A 54 -50.51 -77.13 26.01
C PRO A 54 -50.48 -76.96 24.47
N GLY A 55 -49.33 -76.57 23.88
CA GLY A 55 -49.14 -76.34 22.42
C GLY A 55 -48.68 -74.93 22.02
N LYS A 56 -48.50 -74.02 23.00
CA LYS A 56 -48.46 -72.56 22.83
C LYS A 56 -47.12 -71.93 22.36
N ARG A 57 -45.97 -72.61 22.49
CA ARG A 57 -44.65 -72.05 22.09
C ARG A 57 -44.62 -71.67 20.61
N SER A 58 -45.16 -72.53 19.75
CA SER A 58 -45.27 -72.29 18.30
C SER A 58 -46.16 -71.09 17.95
N LEU A 59 -47.22 -70.82 18.70
CA LEU A 59 -48.16 -69.72 18.45
C LEU A 59 -47.57 -68.38 18.88
N HIS A 60 -46.85 -68.37 20.00
CA HIS A 60 -46.10 -67.21 20.47
C HIS A 60 -45.00 -66.81 19.47
N ASP A 61 -44.23 -67.78 19.00
CA ASP A 61 -43.15 -67.54 18.03
C ASP A 61 -43.73 -67.05 16.70
N GLN A 62 -44.84 -67.64 16.23
CA GLN A 62 -45.55 -67.19 15.02
C GLN A 62 -46.05 -65.75 15.12
N ILE A 63 -46.70 -65.38 16.23
CA ILE A 63 -47.19 -64.01 16.46
C ILE A 63 -46.01 -63.03 16.56
N SER A 64 -44.93 -63.41 17.26
CA SER A 64 -43.74 -62.57 17.38
C SER A 64 -43.07 -62.33 16.03
N THR A 65 -42.95 -63.36 15.19
CA THR A 65 -42.39 -63.24 13.84
C THR A 65 -43.28 -62.36 12.96
N GLU A 66 -44.59 -62.60 12.92
CA GLU A 66 -45.50 -61.80 12.08
C GLU A 66 -45.53 -60.32 12.50
N LEU A 67 -45.45 -60.04 13.81
CA LEU A 67 -45.42 -58.67 14.32
C LEU A 67 -44.10 -57.98 13.96
N ASN A 68 -42.97 -58.67 14.12
CA ASN A 68 -41.66 -58.15 13.72
C ASN A 68 -41.60 -57.88 12.22
N ASP A 69 -42.07 -58.79 11.37
CA ASP A 69 -42.07 -58.62 9.92
C ASP A 69 -42.90 -57.39 9.49
N LYS A 70 -44.08 -57.20 10.12
CA LYS A 70 -44.93 -56.02 9.89
C LYS A 70 -44.26 -54.74 10.38
N PHE A 71 -43.55 -54.81 11.50
CA PHE A 71 -42.83 -53.66 12.03
C PHE A 71 -41.66 -53.27 11.14
N ASP A 72 -40.84 -54.23 10.72
CA ASP A 72 -39.70 -54.00 9.83
C ASP A 72 -40.17 -53.42 8.49
N THR A 73 -41.28 -53.94 7.95
CA THR A 73 -41.92 -53.38 6.75
C THR A 73 -42.35 -51.93 6.98
N CYS A 74 -43.04 -51.64 8.08
CA CYS A 74 -43.49 -50.29 8.41
C CYS A 74 -42.32 -49.30 8.59
N ILE A 75 -41.25 -49.72 9.28
CA ILE A 75 -40.04 -48.91 9.46
C ILE A 75 -39.33 -48.68 8.12
N SER A 76 -39.27 -49.70 7.26
CA SER A 76 -38.72 -49.57 5.91
C SER A 76 -39.50 -48.55 5.08
N ASP A 77 -40.83 -48.59 5.11
CA ASP A 77 -41.69 -47.63 4.39
C ASP A 77 -41.50 -46.20 4.91
N ILE A 78 -41.46 -46.01 6.23
CA ILE A 78 -41.21 -44.70 6.84
C ILE A 78 -39.83 -44.16 6.41
N ASN A 79 -38.80 -45.00 6.45
CA ASN A 79 -37.45 -44.61 6.04
C ASN A 79 -37.40 -44.25 4.55
N SER A 80 -38.10 -45.01 3.70
CA SER A 80 -38.21 -44.74 2.26
C SER A 80 -38.84 -43.37 2.00
N ILE A 81 -40.00 -43.10 2.60
CA ILE A 81 -40.72 -41.81 2.47
C ILE A 81 -39.88 -40.64 2.98
N PHE A 82 -39.19 -40.83 4.11
CA PHE A 82 -38.35 -39.78 4.68
C PHE A 82 -37.15 -39.48 3.78
N THR A 83 -36.49 -40.53 3.26
CA THR A 83 -35.36 -40.41 2.33
C THR A 83 -35.77 -39.66 1.07
N GLU A 84 -36.89 -40.04 0.44
CA GLU A 84 -37.40 -39.38 -0.77
C GLU A 84 -37.68 -37.88 -0.51
N LYS A 85 -38.30 -37.56 0.63
CA LYS A 85 -38.56 -36.15 1.00
C LYS A 85 -37.27 -35.37 1.23
N LEU A 86 -36.29 -35.96 1.87
CA LEU A 86 -35.00 -35.32 2.16
C LEU A 86 -34.24 -35.04 0.86
N ASP A 87 -34.19 -36.01 -0.05
CA ASP A 87 -33.57 -35.87 -1.36
C ASP A 87 -34.23 -34.75 -2.17
N ARG A 88 -35.56 -34.67 -2.15
CA ARG A 88 -36.29 -33.59 -2.83
C ARG A 88 -35.95 -32.22 -2.26
N ILE A 89 -35.90 -32.08 -0.94
CA ILE A 89 -35.53 -30.82 -0.27
C ILE A 89 -34.09 -30.45 -0.60
N ASN A 90 -33.17 -31.41 -0.55
CA ASN A 90 -31.77 -31.20 -0.88
C ASN A 90 -31.59 -30.72 -2.32
N ASN A 91 -32.29 -31.34 -3.27
CA ASN A 91 -32.25 -30.94 -4.68
C ASN A 91 -32.83 -29.54 -4.90
N ASP A 92 -33.97 -29.19 -4.27
CA ASP A 92 -34.56 -27.84 -4.37
C ASP A 92 -33.62 -26.77 -3.79
N LEU A 93 -33.01 -27.03 -2.63
CA LEU A 93 -32.04 -26.12 -2.01
C LEU A 93 -30.80 -25.94 -2.88
N ASN A 94 -30.23 -27.03 -3.41
CA ASN A 94 -29.05 -26.97 -4.27
C ASN A 94 -29.33 -26.19 -5.56
N ASN A 95 -30.50 -26.38 -6.17
CA ASN A 95 -30.92 -25.63 -7.35
C ASN A 95 -31.07 -24.14 -7.05
N LYS A 96 -31.73 -23.78 -5.94
CA LYS A 96 -31.88 -22.37 -5.51
C LYS A 96 -30.54 -21.72 -5.21
N LEU A 97 -29.65 -22.44 -4.51
CA LEU A 97 -28.31 -21.96 -4.17
C LEU A 97 -27.47 -21.72 -5.44
N THR A 98 -27.54 -22.65 -6.40
CA THR A 98 -26.84 -22.55 -7.68
C THR A 98 -27.32 -21.33 -8.46
N ALA A 99 -28.63 -21.14 -8.58
CA ALA A 99 -29.21 -20.00 -9.28
C ALA A 99 -28.82 -18.66 -8.63
N GLU A 100 -28.78 -18.59 -7.30
CA GLU A 100 -28.37 -17.37 -6.60
C GLU A 100 -26.85 -17.11 -6.74
N ALA A 101 -26.04 -18.16 -6.77
CA ALA A 101 -24.61 -18.05 -7.06
C ALA A 101 -24.34 -17.49 -8.47
N GLU A 102 -25.10 -17.93 -9.47
CA GLU A 102 -25.00 -17.42 -10.84
C GLU A 102 -25.41 -15.95 -10.95
N LYS A 103 -26.49 -15.53 -10.28
CA LYS A 103 -26.87 -14.10 -10.23
C LYS A 103 -25.78 -13.24 -9.60
N ASN A 104 -25.20 -13.70 -8.49
CA ASN A 104 -24.12 -12.97 -7.82
C ASN A 104 -22.89 -12.86 -8.71
N LYS A 105 -22.52 -13.95 -9.42
CA LYS A 105 -21.44 -13.92 -10.40
C LYS A 105 -21.71 -12.91 -11.52
N ALA A 106 -22.92 -12.90 -12.09
CA ALA A 106 -23.28 -11.94 -13.13
C ALA A 106 -23.21 -10.49 -12.66
N ARG A 107 -23.62 -10.20 -11.42
CA ARG A 107 -23.49 -8.88 -10.79
C ARG A 107 -22.03 -8.48 -10.58
N ASP A 108 -21.20 -9.40 -10.11
CA ASP A 108 -19.77 -9.17 -9.91
C ASP A 108 -19.06 -8.90 -11.26
N ASP A 109 -19.43 -9.62 -12.32
CA ASP A 109 -18.92 -9.40 -13.67
C ASP A 109 -19.32 -8.02 -14.24
N ASP A 110 -20.57 -7.60 -14.04
CA ASP A 110 -21.05 -6.26 -14.43
C ASP A 110 -20.30 -5.14 -13.70
N PHE A 111 -20.16 -5.28 -12.37
CA PHE A 111 -19.42 -4.33 -11.55
C PHE A 111 -17.94 -4.24 -11.98
N THR A 112 -17.32 -5.39 -12.27
CA THR A 112 -15.95 -5.47 -12.77
C THR A 112 -15.79 -4.73 -14.11
N LYS A 113 -16.70 -4.97 -15.06
CA LYS A 113 -16.71 -4.26 -16.36
C LYS A 113 -16.83 -2.74 -16.17
N LYS A 114 -17.72 -2.30 -15.28
CA LYS A 114 -17.92 -0.88 -14.99
C LYS A 114 -16.66 -0.23 -14.40
N ILE A 115 -16.01 -0.89 -13.44
CA ILE A 115 -14.74 -0.42 -12.88
C ILE A 115 -13.68 -0.31 -13.97
N PHE A 116 -13.51 -1.34 -14.81
CA PHE A 116 -12.52 -1.29 -15.90
C PHE A 116 -12.78 -0.13 -16.87
N SER A 117 -14.04 0.10 -17.26
CA SER A 117 -14.39 1.24 -18.11
C SER A 117 -14.05 2.59 -17.48
N MET A 118 -14.33 2.76 -16.18
CA MET A 118 -13.96 3.97 -15.44
C MET A 118 -12.45 4.16 -15.38
N ILE A 119 -11.69 3.10 -15.11
CA ILE A 119 -10.22 3.13 -15.08
C ILE A 119 -9.68 3.53 -16.45
N SER A 120 -10.12 2.89 -17.54
CA SER A 120 -9.68 3.24 -18.90
C SER A 120 -9.95 4.72 -19.22
N THR A 121 -11.14 5.22 -18.87
CA THR A 121 -11.49 6.64 -19.07
C THR A 121 -10.56 7.57 -18.29
N VAL A 122 -10.21 7.23 -17.05
CA VAL A 122 -9.29 8.01 -16.21
C VAL A 122 -7.87 7.97 -16.79
N THR A 123 -7.39 6.78 -17.19
CA THR A 123 -6.08 6.60 -17.82
C THR A 123 -5.95 7.44 -19.09
N GLU A 124 -6.93 7.40 -19.99
CA GLU A 124 -6.90 8.21 -21.22
C GLU A 124 -6.90 9.73 -20.94
N ARG A 125 -7.57 10.16 -19.87
CA ARG A 125 -7.53 11.57 -19.45
C ARG A 125 -6.16 11.93 -18.88
N LEU A 126 -5.55 11.04 -18.11
CA LEU A 126 -4.23 11.24 -17.54
C LEU A 126 -3.17 11.33 -18.64
N ASP A 127 -3.21 10.45 -19.64
CA ASP A 127 -2.29 10.46 -20.78
C ASP A 127 -2.38 11.76 -21.58
N ARG A 128 -3.60 12.28 -21.78
CA ARG A 128 -3.82 13.57 -22.45
C ARG A 128 -3.24 14.74 -21.65
N ILE A 129 -3.44 14.75 -20.33
CA ILE A 129 -2.88 15.78 -19.44
C ILE A 129 -1.36 15.70 -19.45
N GLU A 130 -0.78 14.50 -19.29
CA GLU A 130 0.66 14.31 -19.31
C GLU A 130 1.27 14.82 -20.62
N LYS A 131 0.67 14.48 -21.76
CA LYS A 131 1.12 14.94 -23.07
C LYS A 131 1.08 16.47 -23.19
N ALA A 132 0.00 17.10 -22.74
CA ALA A 132 -0.12 18.57 -22.73
C ALA A 132 0.98 19.20 -21.85
N CYS A 133 1.16 18.70 -20.62
CA CYS A 133 2.19 19.19 -19.72
C CYS A 133 3.61 19.02 -20.30
N ARG A 134 3.91 17.89 -20.93
CA ARG A 134 5.21 17.67 -21.60
C ARG A 134 5.44 18.68 -22.72
N ASN A 135 4.42 18.99 -23.51
CA ASN A 135 4.52 19.98 -24.58
C ASN A 135 4.75 21.39 -24.02
N ASP A 136 3.97 21.81 -23.02
CA ASP A 136 4.11 23.13 -22.41
C ASP A 136 5.50 23.30 -21.77
N PHE A 137 5.98 22.28 -21.05
CA PHE A 137 7.32 22.30 -20.46
C PHE A 137 8.42 22.33 -21.53
N GLY A 138 8.25 21.60 -22.64
CA GLY A 138 9.14 21.66 -23.80
C GLY A 138 9.21 23.06 -24.40
N ASN A 139 8.07 23.74 -24.53
CA ASN A 139 8.01 25.11 -25.03
C ASN A 139 8.67 26.10 -24.06
N ILE A 140 8.39 26.01 -22.76
CA ILE A 140 9.06 26.82 -21.74
C ILE A 140 10.58 26.61 -21.79
N SER A 141 11.03 25.36 -21.91
CA SER A 141 12.46 25.04 -22.01
C SER A 141 13.12 25.65 -23.25
N SER A 142 12.41 25.73 -24.38
CA SER A 142 12.93 26.37 -25.60
C SER A 142 13.04 27.89 -25.43
N GLU A 143 12.06 28.53 -24.79
CA GLU A 143 12.10 29.96 -24.43
C GLU A 143 13.28 30.28 -23.50
N PHE A 144 13.50 29.48 -22.46
CA PHE A 144 14.67 29.63 -21.58
C PHE A 144 15.99 29.51 -22.34
N THR A 145 16.06 28.60 -23.32
CA THR A 145 17.25 28.44 -24.17
C THR A 145 17.49 29.69 -25.02
N SER A 146 16.43 30.26 -25.60
CA SER A 146 16.48 31.51 -26.38
C SER A 146 16.90 32.71 -25.53
N ILE A 147 16.34 32.83 -24.32
CA ILE A 147 16.70 33.88 -23.34
C ILE A 147 18.17 33.74 -22.95
N LYS A 148 18.63 32.53 -22.64
CA LYS A 148 20.03 32.28 -22.28
C LYS A 148 20.98 32.71 -23.41
N ALA A 149 20.70 32.32 -24.65
CA ALA A 149 21.51 32.74 -25.80
C ALA A 149 21.53 34.27 -25.96
N SER A 150 20.38 34.93 -25.78
CA SER A 150 20.29 36.39 -25.82
C SER A 150 21.12 37.07 -24.72
N ILE A 151 21.13 36.51 -23.50
CA ILE A 151 21.97 36.99 -22.39
C ILE A 151 23.46 36.83 -22.72
N GLU A 152 23.88 35.70 -23.28
CA GLU A 152 25.26 35.47 -23.69
C GLU A 152 25.72 36.50 -24.74
N ILE A 153 24.87 36.84 -25.71
CA ILE A 153 25.13 37.89 -26.70
C ILE A 153 25.30 39.26 -26.02
N LEU A 154 24.39 39.63 -25.10
CA LEU A 154 24.48 40.90 -24.38
C LEU A 154 25.77 41.00 -23.55
N GLN A 155 26.18 39.91 -22.89
CA GLN A 155 27.44 39.85 -22.14
C GLN A 155 28.66 40.04 -23.05
N MET A 156 28.65 39.43 -24.24
CA MET A 156 29.71 39.61 -25.25
C MET A 156 29.80 41.07 -25.71
N ILE A 157 28.65 41.70 -26.02
CA ILE A 157 28.60 43.11 -26.43
C ILE A 157 29.15 44.01 -25.32
N TRP A 158 28.70 43.83 -24.08
CA TRP A 158 29.15 44.64 -22.95
C TRP A 158 30.66 44.53 -22.72
N SER A 159 31.21 43.31 -22.77
CA SER A 159 32.65 43.05 -22.65
C SER A 159 33.45 43.79 -23.72
N ASN A 160 32.95 43.83 -24.97
CA ASN A 160 33.58 44.56 -26.06
C ASN A 160 33.54 46.08 -25.86
N ILE A 161 32.42 46.63 -25.39
CA ILE A 161 32.29 48.06 -25.09
C ILE A 161 33.27 48.48 -23.98
N ILE A 162 33.34 47.73 -22.87
CA ILE A 162 34.30 48.02 -21.79
C ILE A 162 35.73 47.98 -22.32
N ARG A 163 36.09 46.96 -23.11
CA ARG A 163 37.41 46.85 -23.73
C ARG A 163 37.75 48.06 -24.61
N PHE A 164 36.81 48.52 -25.42
CA PHE A 164 36.99 49.71 -26.25
C PHE A 164 37.17 50.99 -25.41
N SER A 165 36.41 51.12 -24.32
CA SER A 165 36.52 52.24 -23.39
C SER A 165 37.86 52.26 -22.65
N LEU A 166 38.40 51.11 -22.27
CA LEU A 166 39.74 51.03 -21.66
C LEU A 166 40.84 51.44 -22.65
N ASN A 167 40.75 50.97 -23.89
CA ASN A 167 41.76 51.24 -24.93
C ASN A 167 41.79 52.72 -25.35
N SER A 168 40.66 53.41 -25.30
CA SER A 168 40.55 54.86 -25.59
C SER A 168 41.05 55.73 -24.43
N ALA A 169 40.88 55.31 -23.17
CA ALA A 169 41.50 55.98 -22.03
C ALA A 169 43.04 55.88 -22.06
N SER A 170 43.61 54.75 -22.48
CA SER A 170 45.07 54.61 -22.64
C SER A 170 45.69 55.43 -23.78
N ALA A 171 44.90 55.88 -24.76
CA ALA A 171 45.37 56.78 -25.81
C ALA A 171 45.43 58.25 -25.36
N SER A 172 44.86 58.58 -24.19
CA SER A 172 44.73 59.95 -23.68
C SER A 172 45.74 60.31 -22.58
N THR A 173 46.63 59.39 -22.21
CA THR A 173 47.64 59.62 -21.18
C THR A 173 49.03 59.23 -21.67
N SER A 174 49.68 60.17 -22.35
CA SER A 174 51.13 60.20 -22.48
C SER A 174 51.69 61.30 -21.56
N SER A 175 52.04 60.92 -20.32
CA SER A 175 53.34 61.26 -19.71
C SER A 175 53.45 60.84 -18.24
N SER A 176 54.69 60.51 -17.90
CA SER A 176 55.31 60.30 -16.59
C SER A 176 55.18 58.93 -15.91
N SER A 177 56.33 58.27 -15.95
CA SER A 177 56.80 57.13 -15.17
C SER A 177 56.88 57.42 -13.67
N SER A 178 56.53 56.45 -12.82
CA SER A 178 57.50 55.88 -11.87
C SER A 178 57.01 54.57 -11.25
N SER A 179 58.00 53.74 -10.95
CA SER A 179 57.99 52.43 -10.34
C SER A 179 57.32 52.38 -8.96
N GLY A 180 56.50 51.35 -8.73
CA GLY A 180 56.06 50.98 -7.39
C GLY A 180 55.12 49.78 -7.38
N GLY A 181 55.69 48.59 -7.19
CA GLY A 181 55.11 47.54 -6.33
C GLY A 181 53.74 46.97 -6.69
N SER A 182 53.79 45.81 -7.31
CA SER A 182 52.83 44.71 -7.33
C SER A 182 51.81 44.64 -6.18
N ASN A 183 50.55 44.41 -6.61
CA ASN A 183 49.56 43.48 -6.05
C ASN A 183 48.68 43.87 -4.85
N LEU A 184 47.38 43.56 -5.04
CA LEU A 184 46.28 43.34 -4.06
C LEU A 184 45.31 44.50 -3.81
N SER A 185 44.40 44.73 -4.75
CA SER A 185 43.04 45.24 -4.47
C SER A 185 42.07 44.17 -3.92
N GLY A 186 42.59 43.03 -3.45
CA GLY A 186 41.84 41.77 -3.26
C GLY A 186 41.17 41.58 -1.90
N ILE A 187 40.33 42.51 -1.41
CA ILE A 187 39.64 42.36 -0.12
C ILE A 187 38.10 42.22 -0.20
N PRO A 188 37.36 42.64 -1.25
CA PRO A 188 35.95 42.28 -1.39
C PRO A 188 35.70 40.83 -1.83
N ASP A 189 36.69 40.19 -2.47
CA ASP A 189 36.47 38.95 -3.25
C ASP A 189 36.61 37.65 -2.45
N ILE A 190 37.42 37.62 -1.39
CA ILE A 190 37.73 36.37 -0.67
C ILE A 190 36.49 35.80 0.03
N ALA A 191 35.69 36.66 0.68
CA ALA A 191 34.46 36.22 1.35
C ALA A 191 33.38 35.78 0.34
N LEU A 192 33.36 36.38 -0.85
CA LEU A 192 32.42 36.04 -1.91
C LEU A 192 32.80 34.69 -2.55
N ASP A 193 34.08 34.51 -2.86
CA ASP A 193 34.65 33.26 -3.39
C ASP A 193 34.42 32.07 -2.42
N ILE A 194 34.70 32.27 -1.13
CA ILE A 194 34.41 31.26 -0.08
C ILE A 194 32.91 30.96 -0.03
N ARG A 195 32.04 31.98 -0.15
CA ARG A 195 30.59 31.78 -0.16
C ARG A 195 30.13 30.96 -1.36
N ILE A 196 30.69 31.19 -2.55
CA ILE A 196 30.38 30.42 -3.76
C ILE A 196 30.77 28.95 -3.56
N ARG A 197 32.02 28.69 -3.14
CA ARG A 197 32.50 27.32 -2.87
C ARG A 197 31.67 26.61 -1.82
N PHE A 198 31.36 27.30 -0.71
CA PHE A 198 30.48 26.79 0.33
C PHE A 198 29.13 26.36 -0.23
N LYS A 199 28.47 27.22 -1.02
CA LYS A 199 27.15 26.93 -1.60
C LYS A 199 27.17 25.72 -2.53
N GLN A 200 28.25 25.56 -3.28
CA GLN A 200 28.43 24.42 -4.18
C GLN A 200 28.49 23.10 -3.41
N HIS A 201 29.39 22.99 -2.41
CA HIS A 201 29.51 21.78 -1.59
C HIS A 201 28.24 21.52 -0.76
N PHE A 202 27.66 22.58 -0.19
CA PHE A 202 26.41 22.49 0.58
C PHE A 202 25.29 21.86 -0.25
N ASN A 203 25.07 22.37 -1.47
CA ASN A 203 24.02 21.88 -2.36
C ASN A 203 24.28 20.45 -2.87
N GLN A 204 25.54 20.11 -3.14
CA GLN A 204 25.91 18.76 -3.56
C GLN A 204 25.61 17.73 -2.46
N LEU A 205 26.04 17.99 -1.23
CA LEU A 205 25.80 17.11 -0.08
C LEU A 205 24.32 17.02 0.27
N MET A 206 23.60 18.16 0.25
CA MET A 206 22.17 18.22 0.51
C MET A 206 21.38 17.33 -0.47
N LYS A 207 21.72 17.38 -1.77
CA LYS A 207 21.13 16.51 -2.79
C LYS A 207 21.52 15.04 -2.61
N ALA A 208 22.81 14.77 -2.38
CA ALA A 208 23.32 13.40 -2.25
C ALA A 208 22.74 12.66 -1.04
N ARG A 209 22.46 13.37 0.06
CA ARG A 209 21.91 12.79 1.30
C ARG A 209 20.41 13.00 1.47
N ASN A 210 19.75 13.65 0.51
CA ASN A 210 18.33 14.02 0.57
C ASN A 210 17.95 14.78 1.86
N TYR A 211 18.81 15.72 2.28
CA TYR A 211 18.58 16.54 3.47
C TYR A 211 17.75 17.78 3.17
N THR A 212 16.96 18.19 4.14
CA THR A 212 16.41 19.54 4.19
C THR A 212 17.51 20.57 4.51
N ILE A 213 17.25 21.85 4.25
CA ILE A 213 18.21 22.94 4.55
C ILE A 213 18.59 22.94 6.04
N GLU A 214 17.64 22.63 6.93
CA GLU A 214 17.87 22.67 8.38
C GLU A 214 18.76 21.50 8.85
N GLU A 215 18.50 20.29 8.36
CA GLU A 215 19.34 19.12 8.60
C GLU A 215 20.75 19.31 8.04
N MET A 216 20.87 19.88 6.84
CA MET A 216 22.18 20.17 6.25
C MET A 216 22.93 21.25 7.05
N CYS A 217 22.25 22.31 7.50
CA CYS A 217 22.87 23.31 8.37
C CYS A 217 23.33 22.69 9.70
N TYR A 218 22.57 21.76 10.27
CA TYR A 218 22.98 21.04 11.46
C TYR A 218 24.24 20.20 11.21
N SER A 219 24.30 19.45 10.10
CA SER A 219 25.47 18.66 9.71
C SER A 219 26.73 19.54 9.57
N VAL A 220 26.63 20.69 8.88
CA VAL A 220 27.75 21.63 8.72
C VAL A 220 28.25 22.16 10.06
N VAL A 221 27.35 22.45 11.00
CA VAL A 221 27.73 22.89 12.36
C VAL A 221 28.49 21.80 13.08
N VAL A 222 28.06 20.53 12.98
CA VAL A 222 28.75 19.39 13.59
C VAL A 222 30.16 19.24 13.03
N ASP A 223 30.31 19.31 11.71
CA ASP A 223 31.63 19.22 11.05
C ASP A 223 32.54 20.41 11.42
N ILE A 224 32.01 21.63 11.46
CA ILE A 224 32.79 22.80 11.88
C ILE A 224 33.25 22.65 13.34
N ARG A 225 32.43 22.04 14.21
CA ARG A 225 32.79 21.77 15.60
C ARG A 225 33.87 20.70 15.72
N SER A 226 33.85 19.66 14.89
CA SER A 226 34.92 18.65 14.88
C SER A 226 36.26 19.23 14.39
N LEU A 227 36.22 20.27 13.55
CA LEU A 227 37.39 21.07 13.14
C LEU A 227 37.83 22.12 14.20
N GLY A 228 37.26 22.10 15.40
CA GLY A 228 37.58 23.04 16.48
C GLY A 228 36.90 24.41 16.37
N GLY A 229 35.96 24.58 15.45
CA GLY A 229 35.16 25.79 15.30
C GLY A 229 33.96 25.85 16.26
N ASN A 230 33.44 27.04 16.50
CA ASN A 230 32.21 27.23 17.27
C ASN A 230 31.27 28.17 16.53
N ILE A 231 30.29 27.58 15.84
CA ILE A 231 29.31 28.29 15.01
C ILE A 231 27.89 27.85 15.36
N LYS A 232 26.93 28.79 15.23
CA LYS A 232 25.50 28.51 15.43
C LYS A 232 24.85 28.11 14.10
N ILE A 233 23.81 27.29 14.18
CA ILE A 233 23.05 26.85 12.99
C ILE A 233 22.42 28.02 12.23
N SER A 234 21.94 29.05 12.95
CA SER A 234 21.42 30.28 12.35
C SER A 234 22.48 31.04 11.56
N THR A 235 23.74 31.01 12.00
CA THR A 235 24.86 31.65 11.30
C THR A 235 25.17 30.93 9.97
N VAL A 236 25.15 29.59 9.96
CA VAL A 236 25.32 28.81 8.72
C VAL A 236 24.16 29.06 7.76
N LYS A 237 22.92 29.06 8.25
CA LYS A 237 21.71 29.35 7.46
C LYS A 237 21.76 30.75 6.83
N ASN A 238 22.17 31.76 7.61
CA ASN A 238 22.34 33.13 7.12
C ASN A 238 23.47 33.23 6.07
N PHE A 239 24.58 32.52 6.28
CA PHE A 239 25.68 32.48 5.32
C PHE A 239 25.26 31.86 3.98
N TYR A 240 24.51 30.75 4.03
CA TYR A 240 23.91 30.11 2.86
C TYR A 240 22.91 31.02 2.12
N GLY A 241 21.99 31.65 2.87
CA GLY A 241 21.00 32.59 2.32
C GLY A 241 21.60 33.91 1.83
N GLY A 242 22.87 34.17 2.17
CA GLY A 242 23.56 35.42 1.86
C GLY A 242 23.04 36.63 2.63
N VAL A 243 22.33 36.40 3.74
CA VAL A 243 21.67 37.42 4.55
C VAL A 243 22.67 38.03 5.53
N GLY A 244 22.94 39.33 5.37
CA GLY A 244 23.84 40.11 6.24
C GLY A 244 25.33 40.00 5.89
N ARG A 245 26.13 40.86 6.52
CA ARG A 245 27.60 40.80 6.45
C ARG A 245 28.12 39.72 7.39
N SER A 246 28.85 38.75 6.84
CA SER A 246 29.53 37.72 7.62
C SER A 246 30.77 38.30 8.29
N THR A 247 30.99 37.98 9.56
CA THR A 247 32.21 38.39 10.26
C THR A 247 33.41 37.56 9.78
N VAL A 248 34.62 38.11 9.88
CA VAL A 248 35.86 37.40 9.50
C VAL A 248 36.01 36.04 10.22
N PRO A 249 35.75 35.90 11.53
CA PRO A 249 35.77 34.59 12.20
C PRO A 249 34.79 33.58 11.60
N THR A 250 33.59 34.01 11.23
CA THR A 250 32.60 33.15 10.57
C THR A 250 33.08 32.69 9.21
N VAL A 251 33.64 33.59 8.40
CA VAL A 251 34.18 33.27 7.07
C VAL A 251 35.32 32.26 7.21
N ASN A 252 36.22 32.43 8.18
CA ASN A 252 37.35 31.53 8.39
C ASN A 252 36.91 30.12 8.83
N GLN A 253 35.95 30.01 9.76
CA GLN A 253 35.41 28.71 10.20
C GLN A 253 34.72 27.96 9.05
N ILE A 254 33.96 28.67 8.22
CA ILE A 254 33.30 28.08 7.04
C ILE A 254 34.34 27.70 5.98
N ASN A 255 35.37 28.52 5.79
CA ASN A 255 36.46 28.21 4.85
C ASN A 255 37.23 26.97 5.28
N ALA A 256 37.44 26.75 6.58
CA ALA A 256 38.07 25.53 7.09
C ALA A 256 37.26 24.27 6.73
N TRP A 257 35.92 24.33 6.85
CA TRP A 257 35.04 23.26 6.41
C TRP A 257 35.02 23.08 4.89
N VAL A 258 35.01 24.16 4.11
CA VAL A 258 35.13 24.07 2.64
C VAL A 258 36.45 23.40 2.25
N ASN A 259 37.54 23.74 2.93
CA ASN A 259 38.87 23.18 2.64
C ASN A 259 39.04 21.74 3.12
N SER A 260 38.25 21.24 4.08
CA SER A 260 38.33 19.83 4.50
C SER A 260 37.94 18.87 3.38
N PHE A 261 37.20 19.31 2.36
CA PHE A 261 36.89 18.48 1.20
C PHE A 261 38.05 18.36 0.20
N ASN A 262 39.04 19.25 0.26
CA ASN A 262 40.22 19.19 -0.62
C ASN A 262 41.31 18.25 -0.06
N ASN A 263 41.36 18.05 1.26
CA ASN A 263 42.37 17.21 1.92
C ASN A 263 42.02 15.71 1.95
N ASN A 264 40.81 15.31 1.52
CA ASN A 264 40.37 13.91 1.49
C ASN A 264 40.62 13.21 0.12
N ASN A 265 41.33 13.86 -0.81
CA ASN A 265 41.70 13.30 -2.11
C ASN A 265 43.20 12.90 -2.19
N ALA A 266 43.89 12.81 -1.05
CA ALA A 266 45.33 12.56 -0.97
C ALA A 266 45.72 11.37 -0.05
N GLU A 267 44.78 10.43 0.19
CA GLU A 267 45.07 9.09 0.73
C GLU A 267 44.54 8.02 -0.23
#